data_AF-A0A2S9HXY0-F1
#
_entry.id   AF-A0A2S9HXY0-F1
#
_cell.length_a   1.000
_cell.length_b   1.000
_cell.length_c   1.000
_cell.angle_alpha   90.00
_cell.angle_beta   90.00
_cell.angle_gamma   90.00
#
_symmetry.space_group_name_H-M   'P 1'
#
loop_
_entity.id
_entity.type
_entity.pdbx_description
1 polymer ?
#
loop_
_entity_poly.entity_id
_entity_poly.type
_entity_poly.pdbx_seq_one_letter_code
_entity_poly.pdbx_strand_id
1 'polypeptide(L)'
;MEHNHGFGEPLKVGFKTNLTVEAKVDLNPIRSIFEVLGILAKYPQLLLNPRMTLCEDDFVQTFHQMVFSAIKDIVCKDNSIKRLTEVDIDNYLSTDKELYELWEDCNGIYYMGNAIELSNKHTFKIHYRELKKHTLMQHFACAGVDIRSVHDYLQTDLPLLSRSNKRVRALTYEELESELIPLGTGNSDMQQLLLDQQQLIDSHISLLRKRKQELQLLQDKLK
;
A
#
# COMPACT_ATOMS: atom_id res chain seq x y z
N MET A 1 12.73 -7.52 28.66
CA MET A 1 13.04 -6.37 27.79
C MET A 1 12.42 -6.70 26.46
N GLU A 2 11.26 -6.12 26.17
CA GLU A 2 10.53 -6.37 24.93
C GLU A 2 11.19 -5.57 23.81
N HIS A 3 11.63 -6.26 22.76
CA HIS A 3 12.18 -5.63 21.56
C HIS A 3 11.02 -4.99 20.78
N ASN A 4 10.85 -3.69 20.98
CA ASN A 4 9.96 -2.88 20.17
C ASN A 4 10.66 -2.66 18.81
N HIS A 5 10.34 -3.49 17.82
CA HIS A 5 10.78 -3.26 16.45
C HIS A 5 9.98 -2.06 15.92
N GLY A 6 10.60 -0.88 15.95
CA GLY A 6 10.03 0.39 15.50
C GLY A 6 9.77 0.37 14.00
N PHE A 7 8.67 -0.24 13.59
CA PHE A 7 8.12 -0.05 12.26
C PHE A 7 7.25 1.22 12.31
N GLY A 8 7.61 2.24 11.52
CA GLY A 8 6.99 3.58 11.55
C GLY A 8 5.47 3.61 11.48
N GLU A 9 4.88 4.77 11.84
CA GLU A 9 3.43 4.94 11.97
C GLU A 9 2.66 4.63 10.67
N PRO A 10 1.51 3.93 10.73
CA PRO A 10 0.65 3.71 9.58
C PRO A 10 0.01 5.01 9.03
N LEU A 11 -0.18 5.06 7.71
CA LEU A 11 -0.73 6.21 6.96
C LEU A 11 -2.05 6.79 7.52
N LYS A 12 -2.06 8.11 7.76
CA LYS A 12 -3.26 8.96 7.82
C LYS A 12 -3.68 9.35 6.39
N VAL A 13 -4.59 8.59 5.80
CA VAL A 13 -5.15 8.90 4.47
C VAL A 13 -6.24 9.98 4.64
N GLY A 14 -6.27 10.97 3.75
CA GLY A 14 -7.18 12.14 3.78
C GLY A 14 -8.68 11.87 3.55
N PHE A 15 -9.12 10.63 3.66
CA PHE A 15 -10.53 10.24 3.74
C PHE A 15 -10.80 9.69 5.13
N LYS A 16 -11.93 10.05 5.77
CA LYS A 16 -12.32 9.44 7.05
C LYS A 16 -12.60 7.95 6.79
N THR A 17 -11.58 7.11 6.96
CA THR A 17 -11.68 5.66 6.86
C THR A 17 -12.16 5.10 8.19
N ASN A 18 -13.14 4.18 8.18
CA ASN A 18 -13.54 3.43 9.37
C ASN A 18 -12.54 2.32 9.74
N LEU A 19 -11.46 2.15 8.97
CA LEU A 19 -10.38 1.26 9.33
C LEU A 19 -9.55 1.86 10.47
N THR A 20 -9.53 1.17 11.61
CA THR A 20 -8.61 1.50 12.69
C THR A 20 -7.17 1.30 12.21
N VAL A 21 -6.23 2.04 12.82
CA VAL A 21 -4.79 1.85 12.61
C VAL A 21 -4.40 0.39 12.84
N GLU A 22 -5.01 -0.26 13.84
CA GLU A 22 -4.85 -1.69 14.17
C GLU A 22 -5.21 -2.60 12.98
N ALA A 23 -6.37 -2.37 12.35
CA ALA A 23 -6.81 -3.16 11.20
C ALA A 23 -5.89 -3.05 9.97
N LYS A 24 -5.16 -1.93 9.81
CA LYS A 24 -4.14 -1.80 8.75
C LYS A 24 -2.89 -2.65 9.04
N VAL A 25 -2.50 -2.79 10.30
CA VAL A 25 -1.34 -3.59 10.71
C VAL A 25 -1.61 -5.08 10.51
N ASP A 26 -2.82 -5.55 10.82
CA ASP A 26 -3.17 -6.97 10.68
C ASP A 26 -3.22 -7.44 9.22
N LEU A 27 -3.45 -6.51 8.30
CA LEU A 27 -3.41 -6.75 6.85
C LEU A 27 -2.02 -6.60 6.24
N ASN A 28 -0.94 -6.48 7.03
CA ASN A 28 0.41 -6.26 6.53
C ASN A 28 1.16 -7.59 6.28
N PRO A 29 1.42 -8.01 5.04
CA PRO A 29 2.12 -9.26 4.75
C PRO A 29 3.65 -9.11 4.88
N ILE A 30 4.15 -8.81 6.08
CA ILE A 30 5.55 -8.41 6.36
C ILE A 30 6.57 -9.36 5.73
N ARG A 31 6.36 -10.68 5.81
CA ARG A 31 7.29 -11.66 5.20
C ARG A 31 7.33 -11.56 3.67
N SER A 32 6.19 -11.34 3.02
CA SER A 32 6.14 -11.18 1.57
C SER A 32 6.74 -9.86 1.12
N ILE A 33 6.58 -8.79 1.91
CA ILE A 33 7.25 -7.50 1.67
C ILE A 33 8.77 -7.67 1.74
N PHE A 34 9.28 -8.29 2.80
CA PHE A 34 10.71 -8.56 2.98
C PHE A 34 11.31 -9.31 1.78
N GLU A 35 10.65 -10.39 1.35
CA GLU A 35 11.06 -11.17 0.17
C GLU A 35 10.99 -10.35 -1.12
N VAL A 36 9.91 -9.58 -1.34
CA VAL A 36 9.75 -8.74 -2.54
C VAL A 36 10.85 -7.67 -2.59
N LEU A 37 11.08 -6.91 -1.52
CA LEU A 37 12.11 -5.87 -1.49
C LEU A 37 13.51 -6.45 -1.74
N GLY A 38 13.84 -7.56 -1.08
CA GLY A 38 15.11 -8.26 -1.30
C GLY A 38 15.29 -8.76 -2.74
N ILE A 39 14.25 -9.36 -3.33
CA ILE A 39 14.28 -9.85 -4.71
C ILE A 39 14.38 -8.69 -5.70
N LEU A 40 13.67 -7.59 -5.48
CA LEU A 40 13.73 -6.42 -6.36
C LEU A 40 15.12 -5.77 -6.34
N ALA A 41 15.76 -5.67 -5.17
CA ALA A 41 17.15 -5.22 -5.09
C ALA A 41 18.13 -6.21 -5.78
N LYS A 42 17.94 -7.52 -5.61
CA LYS A 42 18.80 -8.57 -6.20
C LYS A 42 18.61 -8.73 -7.71
N TYR A 43 17.41 -8.45 -8.20
CA TYR A 43 17.00 -8.61 -9.60
C TYR A 43 16.16 -7.40 -10.09
N PRO A 44 16.77 -6.20 -10.21
CA PRO A 44 16.04 -4.96 -10.47
C PRO A 44 15.33 -4.90 -11.82
N GLN A 45 15.76 -5.71 -12.79
CA GLN A 45 15.10 -5.83 -14.09
C GLN A 45 13.63 -6.28 -13.99
N LEU A 46 13.20 -6.84 -12.85
CA LEU A 46 11.79 -7.14 -12.61
C LEU A 46 10.94 -5.86 -12.60
N LEU A 47 11.49 -4.71 -12.16
CA LEU A 47 10.85 -3.38 -12.20
C LEU A 47 10.59 -2.87 -13.60
N LEU A 48 11.36 -3.34 -14.57
CA LEU A 48 11.23 -2.93 -15.97
C LEU A 48 10.18 -3.77 -16.72
N ASN A 49 9.59 -4.77 -16.07
CA ASN A 49 8.54 -5.59 -16.68
C ASN A 49 7.21 -4.81 -16.67
N PRO A 50 6.61 -4.49 -17.82
CA PRO A 50 5.37 -3.72 -17.89
C PRO A 50 4.16 -4.45 -17.28
N ARG A 51 4.25 -5.76 -17.02
CA ARG A 51 3.21 -6.52 -16.30
C ARG A 51 3.34 -6.41 -14.78
N MET A 52 4.40 -5.79 -14.27
CA MET A 52 4.59 -5.57 -12.85
C MET A 52 3.99 -4.21 -12.48
N THR A 53 3.00 -4.22 -11.60
CA THR A 53 2.20 -3.04 -11.25
C THR A 53 2.33 -2.71 -9.75
N LEU A 54 3.55 -2.83 -9.23
CA LEU A 54 3.84 -2.43 -7.85
C LEU A 54 4.02 -0.91 -7.75
N CYS A 55 3.41 -0.32 -6.73
CA CYS A 55 3.62 1.05 -6.30
C CYS A 55 3.81 1.11 -4.78
N GLU A 56 4.12 2.31 -4.27
CA GLU A 56 4.27 2.60 -2.86
C GLU A 56 3.03 2.20 -2.04
N ASP A 57 1.84 2.45 -2.58
CA ASP A 57 0.57 2.12 -1.91
C ASP A 57 0.35 0.62 -1.69
N ASP A 58 1.14 -0.24 -2.34
CA ASP A 58 1.12 -1.68 -2.06
C ASP A 58 1.71 -2.04 -0.69
N PHE A 59 2.48 -1.13 -0.07
CA PHE A 59 3.14 -1.34 1.21
C PHE A 59 2.43 -0.56 2.33
N VAL A 60 2.24 -1.20 3.50
CA VAL A 60 1.48 -0.60 4.61
C VAL A 60 2.28 0.44 5.39
N GLN A 61 3.56 0.14 5.64
CA GLN A 61 4.42 0.91 6.52
C GLN A 61 5.28 1.87 5.71
N THR A 62 5.39 3.12 6.18
CA THR A 62 6.17 4.19 5.55
C THR A 62 7.61 3.77 5.25
N PHE A 63 8.23 3.00 6.14
CA PHE A 63 9.58 2.44 5.92
C PHE A 63 9.64 1.60 4.64
N HIS A 64 8.73 0.64 4.45
CA HIS A 64 8.72 -0.21 3.26
C HIS A 64 8.37 0.56 1.99
N GLN A 65 7.49 1.56 2.09
CA GLN A 65 7.17 2.47 0.98
C GLN A 65 8.41 3.22 0.52
N MET A 66 9.10 3.88 1.45
CA MET A 66 10.35 4.60 1.21
C MET A 66 11.42 3.69 0.58
N VAL A 67 11.62 2.49 1.12
CA VAL A 67 12.60 1.54 0.59
C VAL A 67 12.25 1.12 -0.84
N PHE A 68 10.97 0.82 -1.12
CA PHE A 68 10.52 0.52 -2.47
C PHE A 68 10.72 1.69 -3.42
N SER A 69 10.37 2.92 -3.02
CA SER A 69 10.60 4.12 -3.82
C SER A 69 12.07 4.31 -4.15
N ALA A 70 12.96 4.16 -3.17
CA ALA A 70 14.40 4.27 -3.38
C ALA A 70 14.91 3.25 -4.42
N ILE A 71 14.55 1.96 -4.25
CA ILE A 71 14.90 0.90 -5.21
C ILE A 71 14.37 1.26 -6.61
N LYS A 72 13.08 1.65 -6.71
CA LYS A 72 12.45 1.99 -7.98
C LYS A 72 13.15 3.16 -8.66
N ASP A 73 13.42 4.24 -7.92
CA ASP A 73 14.03 5.46 -8.45
C ASP A 73 15.46 5.25 -8.93
N ILE A 74 16.29 4.52 -8.16
CA ILE A 74 17.66 4.18 -8.55
C ILE A 74 17.63 3.44 -9.89
N VAL A 75 16.76 2.44 -10.02
CA VAL A 75 16.67 1.57 -11.20
C VAL A 75 16.09 2.32 -12.40
N CYS A 76 15.09 3.17 -12.20
CA CYS A 76 14.52 3.99 -13.28
C CYS A 76 15.48 5.07 -13.78
N LYS A 77 16.42 5.55 -12.94
CA LYS A 77 17.49 6.47 -13.35
C LYS A 77 18.55 5.76 -14.20
N ASP A 78 18.86 4.50 -13.93
CA ASP A 78 19.78 3.68 -14.73
C ASP A 78 19.29 2.23 -14.87
N ASN A 79 18.64 1.96 -16.01
CA ASN A 79 18.11 0.63 -16.34
C ASN A 79 19.21 -0.43 -16.60
N SER A 80 20.49 -0.05 -16.59
CA SER A 80 21.61 -0.99 -16.75
C SER A 80 21.94 -1.74 -15.46
N ILE A 81 21.50 -1.23 -14.30
CA ILE A 81 21.74 -1.80 -12.97
C ILE A 81 21.25 -3.26 -12.92
N LYS A 82 22.17 -4.16 -12.54
CA LYS A 82 21.90 -5.61 -12.46
C LYS A 82 21.60 -6.09 -11.06
N ARG A 83 22.01 -5.33 -10.05
CA ARG A 83 21.86 -5.64 -8.63
C ARG A 83 22.10 -4.37 -7.83
N LEU A 84 21.30 -4.20 -6.79
CA LEU A 84 21.51 -3.23 -5.72
C LEU A 84 21.95 -3.95 -4.46
N THR A 85 22.75 -3.26 -3.67
CA THR A 85 23.12 -3.59 -2.30
C THR A 85 22.39 -2.67 -1.34
N GLU A 86 22.36 -3.05 -0.07
CA GLU A 86 21.90 -2.20 1.02
C GLU A 86 22.67 -0.87 1.10
N VAL A 87 23.96 -0.86 0.71
CA VAL A 87 24.78 0.35 0.65
C VAL A 87 24.36 1.29 -0.50
N ASP A 88 23.91 0.75 -1.64
CA ASP A 88 23.39 1.58 -2.73
C ASP A 88 22.11 2.32 -2.31
N ILE A 89 21.25 1.64 -1.55
CA ILE A 89 20.02 2.20 -1.01
C ILE A 89 20.32 3.22 0.08
N ASP A 90 21.24 2.92 1.00
CA ASP A 90 21.72 3.82 2.05
C ASP A 90 22.27 5.13 1.47
N ASN A 91 23.17 5.04 0.48
CA ASN A 91 23.73 6.19 -0.21
C ASN A 91 22.65 7.05 -0.87
N TYR A 92 21.65 6.43 -1.49
CA TYR A 92 20.53 7.14 -2.10
C TYR A 92 19.72 7.92 -1.06
N LEU A 93 19.33 7.25 0.03
CA LEU A 93 18.50 7.84 1.08
C LEU A 93 19.25 8.92 1.87
N SER A 94 20.57 8.83 2.00
CA SER A 94 21.41 9.83 2.68
C SER A 94 21.32 11.24 2.08
N THR A 95 20.81 11.36 0.85
CA THR A 95 20.62 12.65 0.16
C THR A 95 19.42 13.44 0.66
N ASP A 96 18.51 12.81 1.41
CA ASP A 96 17.35 13.44 2.03
C ASP A 96 17.35 13.16 3.54
N LYS A 97 17.39 14.23 4.33
CA LYS A 97 17.52 14.11 5.79
C LYS A 97 16.34 13.38 6.44
N GLU A 98 15.11 13.65 6.01
CA GLU A 98 13.91 13.06 6.63
C GLU A 98 13.80 11.57 6.29
N LEU A 99 14.09 11.20 5.04
CA LEU A 99 14.12 9.80 4.64
C LEU A 99 15.26 9.04 5.33
N TYR A 100 16.42 9.66 5.49
CA TYR A 100 17.57 9.01 6.12
C TYR A 100 17.35 8.78 7.62
N GLU A 101 16.68 9.70 8.32
CA GLU A 101 16.31 9.50 9.73
C GLU A 101 15.41 8.27 9.90
N LEU A 102 14.39 8.11 9.06
CA LEU A 102 13.53 6.91 9.07
C LEU A 102 14.30 5.63 8.73
N TRP A 103 15.24 5.71 7.78
CA TRP A 103 16.09 4.58 7.40
C TRP A 103 16.96 4.09 8.57
N GLU A 104 17.60 5.01 9.28
CA GLU A 104 18.43 4.71 10.45
C GLU A 104 17.60 4.18 11.63
N ASP A 105 16.46 4.81 11.92
CA ASP A 105 15.55 4.40 13.01
C ASP A 105 15.03 2.97 12.83
N CYS A 106 14.82 2.56 11.57
CA CYS A 106 14.39 1.21 11.22
C CYS A 106 15.55 0.21 10.99
N ASN A 107 16.80 0.61 11.27
CA ASN A 107 18.00 -0.20 11.02
C ASN A 107 18.07 -0.74 9.58
N GLY A 108 17.87 0.17 8.62
CA GLY A 108 17.62 -0.13 7.22
C GLY A 108 18.73 -0.93 6.53
N ILE A 109 20.00 -0.62 6.81
CA ILE A 109 21.15 -1.38 6.28
C ILE A 109 21.01 -2.86 6.66
N TYR A 110 20.78 -3.16 7.94
CA TYR A 110 20.65 -4.54 8.41
C TYR A 110 19.40 -5.22 7.84
N TYR A 111 18.27 -4.51 7.80
CA TYR A 111 17.03 -5.03 7.23
C TYR A 111 17.22 -5.43 5.76
N MET A 112 17.75 -4.52 4.93
CA MET A 112 17.92 -4.76 3.50
C MET A 112 19.03 -5.75 3.18
N GLY A 113 20.13 -5.74 3.94
CA GLY A 113 21.19 -6.74 3.81
C GLY A 113 20.63 -8.16 3.99
N ASN A 114 19.85 -8.36 5.06
CA ASN A 114 19.17 -9.64 5.30
C ASN A 114 18.14 -9.97 4.21
N ALA A 115 17.34 -8.99 3.75
CA ALA A 115 16.35 -9.19 2.71
C ALA A 115 17.00 -9.66 1.41
N ILE A 116 18.10 -9.03 1.00
CA ILE A 116 18.85 -9.37 -0.21
C ILE A 116 19.51 -10.76 -0.09
N GLU A 117 20.06 -11.06 1.09
CA GLU A 117 20.73 -12.33 1.36
C GLU A 117 19.75 -13.51 1.36
N LEU A 118 18.68 -13.40 2.15
CA LEU A 118 17.77 -14.51 2.47
C LEU A 118 16.69 -14.72 1.41
N SER A 119 16.42 -13.72 0.56
CA SER A 119 15.34 -13.82 -0.42
C SER A 119 15.65 -14.74 -1.60
N ASN A 120 14.59 -15.38 -2.11
CA ASN A 120 14.67 -16.38 -3.16
C ASN A 120 13.90 -15.96 -4.42
N LYS A 121 14.59 -15.79 -5.55
CA LYS A 121 13.95 -15.41 -6.82
C LYS A 121 12.79 -16.33 -7.22
N HIS A 122 12.88 -17.63 -6.92
CA HIS A 122 11.85 -18.60 -7.28
C HIS A 122 10.53 -18.41 -6.52
N THR A 123 10.55 -17.72 -5.37
CA THR A 123 9.36 -17.41 -4.58
C THR A 123 8.76 -16.04 -4.93
N PHE A 124 9.40 -15.25 -5.80
CA PHE A 124 8.95 -13.89 -6.15
C PHE A 124 7.46 -13.83 -6.51
N LYS A 125 7.01 -14.70 -7.42
CA LYS A 125 5.62 -14.70 -7.89
C LYS A 125 4.63 -15.00 -6.77
N ILE A 126 5.03 -15.80 -5.78
CA ILE A 126 4.18 -16.12 -4.61
C ILE A 126 4.08 -14.88 -3.73
N HIS A 127 5.20 -14.29 -3.33
CA HIS A 127 5.21 -13.12 -2.45
C HIS A 127 4.60 -11.87 -3.09
N TYR A 128 4.84 -11.65 -4.39
CA TYR A 128 4.19 -10.60 -5.17
C TYR A 128 2.66 -10.73 -5.14
N ARG A 129 2.14 -11.94 -5.37
CA ARG A 129 0.69 -12.18 -5.34
C ARG A 129 0.10 -12.01 -3.95
N GLU A 130 0.79 -12.50 -2.93
CA GLU A 130 0.37 -12.27 -1.54
C GLU A 130 0.34 -10.78 -1.22
N LEU A 131 1.36 -10.01 -1.61
CA LEU A 131 1.39 -8.56 -1.43
C LEU A 131 0.17 -7.89 -2.09
N LYS A 132 -0.07 -8.15 -3.38
CA LYS A 132 -1.22 -7.56 -4.11
C LYS A 132 -2.57 -7.96 -3.53
N LYS A 133 -2.73 -9.20 -3.02
CA LYS A 133 -3.97 -9.62 -2.33
C LYS A 133 -4.23 -8.80 -1.08
N HIS A 134 -3.19 -8.52 -0.30
CA HIS A 134 -3.32 -7.69 0.90
C HIS A 134 -3.58 -6.23 0.55
N THR A 135 -2.93 -5.69 -0.50
CA THR A 135 -3.26 -4.35 -1.01
C THR A 135 -4.72 -4.25 -1.44
N LEU A 136 -5.24 -5.26 -2.15
CA LEU A 136 -6.65 -5.30 -2.57
C LEU A 136 -7.59 -5.22 -1.35
N MET A 137 -7.37 -6.09 -0.35
CA MET A 137 -8.15 -6.07 0.88
C MET A 137 -8.07 -4.71 1.58
N GLN A 138 -6.89 -4.11 1.67
CA GLN A 138 -6.70 -2.79 2.26
C GLN A 138 -7.45 -1.69 1.51
N HIS A 139 -7.45 -1.72 0.18
CA HIS A 139 -8.21 -0.76 -0.64
C HIS A 139 -9.71 -0.86 -0.35
N PHE A 140 -10.28 -2.08 -0.37
CA PHE A 140 -11.70 -2.29 -0.05
C PHE A 140 -12.03 -1.84 1.37
N ALA A 141 -11.19 -2.22 2.33
CA ALA A 141 -11.40 -1.88 3.71
C ALA A 141 -11.30 -0.35 3.94
N CYS A 142 -10.34 0.33 3.30
CA CYS A 142 -10.21 1.79 3.33
C CYS A 142 -11.41 2.49 2.67
N ALA A 143 -12.00 1.88 1.64
CA ALA A 143 -13.25 2.33 1.02
C ALA A 143 -14.50 2.06 1.89
N GLY A 144 -14.34 1.45 3.07
CA GLY A 144 -15.43 1.15 4.00
C GLY A 144 -16.20 -0.14 3.68
N VAL A 145 -15.70 -0.97 2.76
CA VAL A 145 -16.28 -2.28 2.44
C VAL A 145 -15.90 -3.29 3.52
N ASP A 146 -16.88 -4.06 3.99
CA ASP A 146 -16.67 -5.13 4.94
C ASP A 146 -15.98 -6.33 4.28
N ILE A 147 -14.72 -6.57 4.64
CA ILE A 147 -13.91 -7.67 4.11
C ILE A 147 -13.97 -8.95 4.96
N ARG A 148 -14.75 -8.98 6.05
CA ARG A 148 -14.85 -10.16 6.94
C ARG A 148 -15.38 -11.40 6.24
N SER A 149 -16.05 -11.22 5.09
CA SER A 149 -16.45 -12.31 4.21
C SER A 149 -15.26 -13.13 3.73
N VAL A 150 -14.05 -12.57 3.62
CA VAL A 150 -12.82 -13.26 3.17
C VAL A 150 -11.74 -13.30 4.26
N HIS A 151 -11.63 -12.24 5.05
CA HIS A 151 -10.61 -12.09 6.10
C HIS A 151 -11.18 -11.43 7.36
N ASP A 152 -11.28 -12.20 8.44
CA ASP A 152 -11.80 -11.75 9.73
C ASP A 152 -10.66 -11.16 10.57
N TYR A 153 -10.21 -9.96 10.21
CA TYR A 153 -9.08 -9.26 10.85
C TYR A 153 -9.41 -8.73 12.25
N LEU A 154 -10.67 -8.74 12.67
CA LEU A 154 -11.08 -8.37 14.03
C LEU A 154 -11.08 -9.57 15.00
N GLN A 155 -10.73 -10.76 14.50
CA GLN A 155 -10.74 -11.99 15.27
C GLN A 155 -9.58 -12.01 16.28
N THR A 156 -9.91 -12.20 17.56
CA THR A 156 -8.91 -12.31 18.63
C THR A 156 -8.54 -13.76 18.97
N ASP A 157 -9.36 -14.73 18.56
CA ASP A 157 -9.05 -16.15 18.70
C ASP A 157 -8.01 -16.61 17.65
N LEU A 158 -6.83 -17.04 18.13
CA LEU A 158 -5.71 -17.42 17.26
C LEU A 158 -6.04 -18.55 16.27
N PRO A 159 -6.71 -19.67 16.67
CA PRO A 159 -7.18 -20.67 15.72
C PRO A 159 -8.07 -20.13 14.61
N LEU A 160 -9.06 -19.30 14.95
CA LEU A 160 -9.97 -18.70 13.96
C LEU A 160 -9.26 -17.71 13.04
N LEU A 161 -8.36 -16.88 13.58
CA LEU A 161 -7.53 -15.97 12.79
C LEU A 161 -6.60 -16.75 11.83
N SER A 162 -6.00 -17.85 12.29
CA SER A 162 -5.18 -18.74 11.47
C SER A 162 -5.99 -19.37 10.33
N ARG A 163 -7.22 -19.80 10.60
CA ARG A 163 -8.14 -20.31 9.58
C ARG A 163 -8.50 -19.24 8.55
N SER A 164 -8.76 -18.02 9.00
CA SER A 164 -9.03 -16.88 8.12
C SER A 164 -7.83 -16.57 7.20
N ASN A 165 -6.62 -16.51 7.77
CA ASN A 165 -5.37 -16.33 7.01
C ASN A 165 -5.14 -17.44 5.97
N LYS A 166 -5.44 -18.70 6.32
CA LYS A 166 -5.35 -19.83 5.38
C LYS A 166 -6.32 -19.68 4.21
N ARG A 167 -7.52 -19.16 4.45
CA ARG A 167 -8.50 -18.91 3.38
C ARG A 167 -7.97 -17.87 2.39
N VAL A 168 -7.48 -16.73 2.87
CA VAL A 168 -6.89 -15.68 2.01
C VAL A 168 -5.74 -16.23 1.16
N ARG A 169 -4.88 -17.08 1.75
CA ARG A 169 -3.77 -17.72 1.02
C ARG A 169 -4.24 -18.70 -0.05
N ALA A 170 -5.34 -19.41 0.19
CA ALA A 170 -5.90 -20.37 -0.75
C ALA A 170 -6.57 -19.69 -1.96
N LEU A 171 -7.13 -18.51 -1.77
CA LEU A 171 -7.74 -17.73 -2.84
C LEU A 171 -6.67 -17.20 -3.81
N THR A 172 -6.98 -17.29 -5.09
CA THR A 172 -6.34 -16.51 -6.16
C THR A 172 -6.69 -15.03 -6.03
N TYR A 173 -5.99 -14.18 -6.78
CA TYR A 173 -6.30 -12.74 -6.78
C TYR A 173 -7.70 -12.48 -7.33
N GLU A 174 -8.06 -13.20 -8.40
CA GLU A 174 -9.33 -13.09 -9.10
C GLU A 174 -10.50 -13.61 -8.25
N GLU A 175 -10.32 -14.73 -7.53
CA GLU A 175 -11.34 -15.22 -6.58
C GLU A 175 -11.51 -14.26 -5.39
N LEU A 176 -10.41 -13.70 -4.87
CA LEU A 176 -10.47 -12.72 -3.80
C LEU A 176 -11.22 -11.46 -4.25
N GLU A 177 -10.91 -10.96 -5.44
CA GLU A 177 -11.63 -9.84 -6.06
C GLU A 177 -13.12 -10.16 -6.23
N SER A 178 -13.45 -11.35 -6.74
CA SER A 178 -14.84 -11.79 -6.90
C SER A 178 -15.62 -11.95 -5.59
N GLU A 179 -14.95 -12.25 -4.47
CA GLU A 179 -15.58 -12.37 -3.15
C GLU A 179 -15.72 -11.00 -2.45
N LEU A 180 -14.82 -10.06 -2.74
CA LEU A 180 -14.81 -8.71 -2.18
C LEU A 180 -15.70 -7.73 -2.94
N ILE A 181 -15.78 -7.89 -4.26
CA ILE A 181 -16.83 -7.26 -5.06
C ILE A 181 -18.10 -8.03 -4.71
N PRO A 182 -19.13 -7.39 -4.13
CA PRO A 182 -20.38 -8.06 -3.90
C PRO A 182 -20.91 -8.59 -5.23
N LEU A 183 -20.85 -9.90 -5.44
CA LEU A 183 -21.70 -10.57 -6.44
C LEU A 183 -23.14 -10.62 -5.92
N GLY A 184 -23.66 -9.46 -5.50
CA GLY A 184 -25.05 -9.21 -5.20
C GLY A 184 -25.60 -8.37 -6.33
N THR A 185 -26.12 -9.01 -7.38
CA THR A 185 -26.82 -8.36 -8.51
C THR A 185 -26.04 -7.25 -9.20
N GLY A 186 -25.32 -7.61 -10.26
CA GLY A 186 -24.57 -6.69 -11.11
C GLY A 186 -25.30 -5.38 -11.39
N ASN A 187 -24.50 -4.33 -11.50
CA ASN A 187 -24.86 -2.96 -11.85
C ASN A 187 -25.41 -2.08 -10.72
N SER A 188 -26.19 -2.56 -9.75
CA SER A 188 -26.89 -1.66 -8.81
C SER A 188 -25.99 -0.99 -7.74
N ASP A 189 -25.17 -1.76 -7.02
CA ASP A 189 -24.30 -1.20 -5.96
C ASP A 189 -23.16 -0.32 -6.52
N MET A 190 -22.59 -0.73 -7.66
CA MET A 190 -21.62 0.09 -8.40
C MET A 190 -22.26 1.35 -8.98
N GLN A 191 -23.50 1.27 -9.51
CA GLN A 191 -24.25 2.46 -9.90
C GLN A 191 -24.51 3.36 -8.72
N GLN A 192 -24.86 2.81 -7.55
CA GLN A 192 -25.10 3.60 -6.34
C GLN A 192 -23.83 4.28 -5.86
N LEU A 193 -22.69 3.58 -5.81
CA LEU A 193 -21.40 4.18 -5.45
C LEU A 193 -20.98 5.28 -6.43
N LEU A 194 -21.15 5.06 -7.73
CA LEU A 194 -20.90 6.08 -8.75
C LEU A 194 -21.86 7.27 -8.61
N LEU A 195 -23.13 7.02 -8.25
CA LEU A 195 -24.12 8.06 -8.00
C LEU A 195 -23.72 8.91 -6.79
N ASP A 196 -23.29 8.27 -5.71
CA ASP A 196 -22.89 8.93 -4.47
C ASP A 196 -21.62 9.79 -4.70
N GLN A 197 -20.66 9.27 -5.47
CA GLN A 197 -19.47 10.04 -5.89
C GLN A 197 -19.86 11.24 -6.76
N GLN A 198 -20.77 11.06 -7.72
CA GLN A 198 -21.24 12.15 -8.57
C GLN A 198 -21.94 13.25 -7.77
N GLN A 199 -22.81 12.88 -6.82
CA GLN A 199 -23.46 13.84 -5.91
C GLN A 199 -22.46 14.64 -5.08
N LEU A 200 -21.37 14.00 -4.66
CA LEU A 200 -20.31 14.64 -3.87
C LEU A 200 -19.52 15.65 -4.72
N ILE A 201 -19.22 15.29 -5.98
CA ILE A 201 -18.59 16.18 -6.96
C ILE A 201 -19.50 17.38 -7.26
N ASP A 202 -20.79 17.15 -7.51
CA ASP A 202 -21.76 18.21 -7.82
C ASP A 202 -21.92 19.19 -6.67
N SER A 203 -21.92 18.68 -5.44
CA SER A 203 -21.92 19.49 -4.22
C SER A 203 -20.68 20.39 -4.14
N HIS A 204 -19.50 19.84 -4.48
CA HIS A 204 -18.26 20.61 -4.52
C HIS A 204 -18.28 21.69 -5.62
N ILE A 205 -18.75 21.36 -6.81
CA ILE A 205 -18.88 22.31 -7.92
C ILE A 205 -19.85 23.45 -7.55
N SER A 206 -20.97 23.11 -6.91
CA SER A 206 -21.93 24.10 -6.42
C SER A 206 -21.30 25.06 -5.42
N LEU A 207 -20.54 24.53 -4.45
CA LEU A 207 -19.81 25.35 -3.48
C LEU A 207 -18.79 26.27 -4.15
N LEU A 208 -18.02 25.75 -5.12
CA LEU A 208 -17.03 26.55 -5.85
C LEU A 208 -17.67 27.65 -6.68
N ARG A 209 -18.83 27.38 -7.31
CA ARG A 209 -19.60 28.40 -8.04
C ARG A 209 -20.08 29.51 -7.12
N LYS A 210 -20.57 29.18 -5.92
CA LYS A 210 -21.00 30.15 -4.92
C LYS A 210 -19.83 31.05 -4.49
N ARG A 211 -18.67 30.46 -4.16
CA ARG A 211 -17.46 31.22 -3.80
C ARG A 211 -16.99 32.13 -4.93
N LYS A 212 -17.07 31.68 -6.18
CA LYS A 212 -16.74 32.52 -7.36
C LYS A 212 -17.65 33.75 -7.46
N GLN A 213 -18.95 33.60 -7.22
CA GLN A 213 -19.90 34.72 -7.22
C GLN A 213 -19.62 35.71 -6.09
N GLU A 214 -19.34 35.22 -4.88
CA GLU A 214 -18.97 36.05 -3.73
C GLU A 214 -17.69 36.87 -4.03
N LEU A 215 -16.68 36.23 -4.63
CA LEU A 215 -15.45 36.92 -5.05
C LEU A 215 -15.71 37.99 -6.12
N GLN A 216 -16.58 37.72 -7.09
CA GLN A 216 -16.95 38.70 -8.12
C GLN A 216 -17.65 39.92 -7.48
N LEU A 217 -18.58 39.69 -6.56
CA LEU A 217 -19.26 40.76 -5.82
C LEU A 217 -18.29 41.59 -4.98
N LEU A 218 -17.27 40.95 -4.38
CA LEU A 218 -16.23 41.66 -3.65
C LEU A 218 -15.34 42.49 -4.58
N GLN A 219 -14.98 41.95 -5.76
CA GLN A 219 -14.21 42.68 -6.77
C GLN A 219 -14.98 43.89 -7.32
N ASP A 220 -16.28 43.76 -7.54
CA ASP A 220 -17.13 44.84 -8.03
C ASP A 220 -17.34 45.93 -6.96
N LYS A 221 -17.27 45.59 -5.67
CA LYS A 221 -17.29 46.56 -4.56
C LYS A 221 -15.98 47.31 -4.35
N LEU A 222 -14.88 46.80 -4.90
CA LEU A 222 -13.54 47.40 -4.80
C LEU A 222 -13.20 48.30 -6.01
N LYS A 223 -14.05 48.32 -7.04
CA LYS A 223 -13.99 49.26 -8.17
C LYS A 223 -14.83 50.50 -7.88
#